data_AF-A0A7S3UPH1-F1
#
_entry.id   AF-A0A7S3UPH1-F1
#
_cell.length_a   1.000
_cell.length_b   1.000
_cell.length_c   1.000
_cell.angle_alpha   90.00
_cell.angle_beta   90.00
_cell.angle_gamma   90.00
#
_symmetry.space_group_name_H-M   'P 1'
#
loop_
_entity.id
_entity.type
_entity.pdbx_description
1 polymer ?
#
loop_
_entity_poly.entity_id
_entity_poly.type
_entity_poly.pdbx_seq_one_letter_code
_entity_poly.pdbx_strand_id
1 'polypeptide(L)'
;KVLIATDVAARGLDMRVDLVVQTRPPQGAISGKPDVETYVHRSGRTGRAGRKGICVTLYTPRHRACLQAIEKAVKNQFEWQGAPQPADIVSASCSSALEDIEDCSDVVFPYFREAAAQLLQDMGAEEALCACLGVITGTTRP
;
A
#
# COMPACT_ATOMS: atom_id res chain seq x y z
N LYS A 1 8.10 2.95 4.76
CA LYS A 1 9.02 3.87 4.02
C LYS A 1 8.78 3.72 2.53
N VAL A 2 8.92 4.78 1.73
CA VAL A 2 8.62 4.77 0.28
C VAL A 2 9.77 5.42 -0.49
N LEU A 3 10.12 4.88 -1.66
CA LEU A 3 10.98 5.54 -2.64
C LEU A 3 10.24 5.72 -3.96
N ILE A 4 10.35 6.91 -4.54
CA ILE A 4 9.77 7.25 -5.85
C ILE A 4 10.93 7.46 -6.83
N ALA A 5 10.92 6.74 -7.95
CA ALA A 5 11.97 6.81 -8.95
C ALA A 5 11.41 6.71 -10.38
N THR A 6 12.10 7.32 -11.34
CA THR A 6 11.91 7.10 -12.78
C THR A 6 12.76 5.92 -13.25
N ASP A 7 12.52 5.41 -14.47
CA ASP A 7 13.32 4.32 -15.04
C ASP A 7 14.82 4.64 -15.09
N VAL A 8 15.16 5.90 -15.36
CA VAL A 8 16.55 6.36 -15.41
C VAL A 8 17.15 6.41 -14.01
N ALA A 9 16.43 7.02 -13.04
CA ALA A 9 16.90 7.14 -11.67
C ALA A 9 16.98 5.79 -10.93
N ALA A 10 16.17 4.80 -11.34
CA ALA A 10 16.17 3.47 -10.75
C ALA A 10 17.35 2.59 -11.20
N ARG A 11 18.09 2.98 -12.26
CA ARG A 11 19.28 2.25 -12.72
C ARG A 11 20.43 2.49 -11.75
N GLY A 12 21.14 1.43 -11.38
CA GLY A 12 22.24 1.50 -10.42
C GLY A 12 21.81 1.56 -8.95
N LEU A 13 20.52 1.64 -8.65
CA LEU A 13 20.02 1.47 -7.28
C LEU A 13 20.02 -0.02 -6.90
N ASP A 14 20.95 -0.41 -6.03
CA ASP A 14 20.95 -1.72 -5.37
C ASP A 14 20.13 -1.66 -4.09
N MET A 15 18.81 -1.58 -4.26
CA MET A 15 17.86 -1.61 -3.16
C MET A 15 16.89 -2.75 -3.36
N ARG A 16 16.59 -3.44 -2.26
CA ARG A 16 15.64 -4.54 -2.21
C ARG A 16 14.34 -4.00 -1.63
N VAL A 17 13.22 -4.30 -2.29
CA VAL A 17 11.89 -3.87 -1.83
C VAL A 17 10.92 -5.05 -1.85
N ASP A 18 10.04 -5.09 -0.86
CA ASP A 18 9.00 -6.13 -0.75
C ASP A 18 7.85 -5.89 -1.74
N LEU A 19 7.64 -4.62 -2.10
CA LEU A 19 6.58 -4.16 -2.99
C LEU A 19 7.15 -3.20 -4.05
N VAL A 20 6.79 -3.46 -5.32
CA VAL A 20 6.98 -2.52 -6.43
C VAL A 20 5.60 -2.03 -6.88
N VAL A 21 5.42 -0.71 -6.96
CA VAL A 21 4.22 -0.10 -7.53
C VAL A 21 4.58 0.65 -8.81
N GLN A 22 4.11 0.17 -9.95
CA GLN A 22 4.24 0.86 -11.23
C GLN A 22 3.02 1.77 -11.42
N THR A 23 3.24 3.07 -11.51
CA THR A 23 2.14 4.07 -11.67
C THR A 23 1.40 3.96 -13.00
N ARG A 24 2.03 3.32 -13.99
CA ARG A 24 1.43 2.97 -15.29
C ARG A 24 2.18 1.80 -15.92
N PRO A 25 1.55 1.03 -16.83
CA PRO A 25 2.25 0.02 -17.60
C PRO A 25 3.32 0.66 -18.49
N PRO A 26 4.49 0.03 -18.64
CA PRO A 26 5.52 0.53 -19.53
C PRO A 26 5.11 0.36 -21.00
N GLN A 27 5.33 1.42 -21.78
CA GLN A 27 5.04 1.48 -23.21
C GLN A 27 6.21 2.14 -23.92
N GLY A 28 6.50 1.69 -25.14
CA GLY A 28 7.50 2.32 -25.99
C GLY A 28 7.15 3.77 -26.27
N ALA A 29 8.07 4.69 -25.98
CA ALA A 29 7.83 6.14 -26.00
C ALA A 29 7.32 6.67 -27.35
N ILE A 30 7.63 5.97 -28.45
CA ILE A 30 7.27 6.37 -29.82
C ILE A 30 6.12 5.53 -30.36
N SER A 31 6.12 4.23 -30.08
CA SER A 31 5.19 3.27 -30.72
C SER A 31 3.91 3.02 -29.93
N GLY A 32 3.87 3.42 -28.65
CA GLY A 32 2.78 3.05 -27.73
C GLY A 32 2.69 1.54 -27.47
N LYS A 33 3.62 0.75 -28.03
CA LYS A 33 3.61 -0.70 -27.92
C LYS A 33 4.00 -1.13 -26.50
N PRO A 34 3.54 -2.31 -26.06
CA PRO A 34 3.93 -2.87 -24.77
C PRO A 34 5.46 -3.02 -24.69
N ASP A 35 6.05 -2.52 -23.61
CA ASP A 35 7.48 -2.65 -23.33
C ASP A 35 7.70 -3.67 -22.22
N VAL A 36 7.90 -4.92 -22.64
CA VAL A 36 8.05 -6.08 -21.75
C VAL A 36 9.37 -6.02 -20.98
N GLU A 37 10.44 -5.54 -21.62
CA GLU A 37 11.77 -5.47 -21.00
C GLU A 37 11.76 -4.49 -19.83
N THR A 38 11.20 -3.29 -20.03
CA THR A 38 11.04 -2.32 -18.95
C THR A 38 10.14 -2.87 -17.84
N TYR A 39 9.08 -3.61 -18.16
CA TYR A 39 8.25 -4.25 -17.13
C TYR A 39 9.06 -5.21 -16.25
N VAL A 40 9.84 -6.10 -16.87
CA VAL A 40 10.67 -7.09 -16.17
C VAL A 40 11.76 -6.41 -15.33
N HIS A 41 12.38 -5.34 -15.84
CA HIS A 41 13.38 -4.59 -15.08
C HIS A 41 12.82 -3.86 -13.85
N ARG A 42 11.58 -3.38 -13.92
CA ARG A 42 10.86 -2.74 -12.81
C ARG A 42 10.40 -3.78 -11.79
N SER A 43 9.69 -4.82 -12.23
CA SER A 43 9.16 -5.86 -11.34
C SER A 43 10.28 -6.67 -10.68
N GLY A 44 11.41 -6.86 -11.37
CA GLY A 44 12.60 -7.51 -10.84
C GLY A 44 13.33 -6.76 -9.72
N ARG A 45 12.79 -5.66 -9.17
CA ARG A 45 13.27 -5.01 -7.94
C ARG A 45 12.77 -5.68 -6.67
N THR A 46 11.73 -6.50 -6.78
CA THR A 46 11.25 -7.39 -5.72
C THR A 46 11.53 -8.86 -6.05
N GLY A 47 11.24 -9.78 -5.13
CA GLY A 47 11.23 -11.23 -5.40
C GLY A 47 12.58 -11.87 -5.77
N ARG A 48 13.70 -11.32 -5.29
CA ARG A 48 15.06 -11.86 -5.57
C ARG A 48 15.49 -12.91 -4.55
N ALA A 49 16.42 -13.78 -4.94
CA ALA A 49 17.02 -14.82 -4.10
C ALA A 49 16.00 -15.78 -3.46
N GLY A 50 15.01 -16.22 -4.25
CA GLY A 50 13.99 -17.20 -3.83
C GLY A 50 12.90 -16.66 -2.91
N ARG A 51 12.92 -15.37 -2.57
CA ARG A 51 11.86 -14.74 -1.78
C ARG A 51 10.67 -14.37 -2.65
N LYS A 52 9.48 -14.35 -2.04
CA LYS A 52 8.28 -13.79 -2.66
C LYS A 52 8.39 -12.26 -2.73
N GLY A 53 7.83 -11.68 -3.76
CA GLY A 53 7.78 -10.24 -3.98
C GLY A 53 6.50 -9.86 -4.69
N ILE A 54 5.98 -8.67 -4.39
CA ILE A 54 4.71 -8.19 -4.98
C ILE A 54 5.01 -7.05 -5.94
N CYS A 55 4.48 -7.14 -7.17
CA CYS A 55 4.52 -6.07 -8.15
C CYS A 55 3.10 -5.68 -8.55
N VAL A 56 2.67 -4.49 -8.13
CA VAL A 56 1.37 -3.90 -8.51
C VAL A 56 1.60 -2.94 -9.67
N THR A 57 0.77 -3.04 -10.71
CA THR A 57 0.79 -2.08 -11.83
C THR A 57 -0.56 -1.40 -11.94
N LEU A 58 -0.59 -0.11 -11.67
CA LEU A 58 -1.78 0.71 -11.85
C LEU A 58 -2.05 0.88 -13.34
N TYR A 59 -3.32 0.82 -13.73
CA TYR A 59 -3.70 0.94 -15.13
C TYR A 59 -5.07 1.60 -15.28
N THR A 60 -5.34 2.07 -16.49
CA THR A 60 -6.65 2.58 -16.90
C THR A 60 -7.22 1.64 -17.95
N PRO A 61 -8.53 1.65 -18.25
CA PRO A 61 -9.12 0.72 -19.21
C PRO A 61 -8.40 0.66 -20.57
N ARG A 62 -7.90 1.80 -21.07
CA ARG A 62 -7.10 1.89 -22.31
C ARG A 62 -5.79 1.09 -22.29
N HIS A 63 -5.24 0.80 -21.12
CA HIS A 63 -3.99 0.07 -20.99
C HIS A 63 -4.20 -1.46 -20.87
N ARG A 64 -5.44 -1.96 -20.80
CA ARG A 64 -5.71 -3.39 -20.55
C ARG A 64 -5.08 -4.31 -21.60
N ALA A 65 -5.22 -3.97 -22.89
CA ALA A 65 -4.62 -4.73 -23.97
C ALA A 65 -3.08 -4.74 -23.91
N CYS A 66 -2.48 -3.64 -23.44
CA CYS A 66 -1.03 -3.56 -23.24
C CYS A 66 -0.57 -4.54 -22.15
N LEU A 67 -1.26 -4.55 -21.01
CA LEU A 67 -0.94 -5.47 -19.91
C LEU A 67 -1.16 -6.93 -20.28
N GLN A 68 -2.20 -7.27 -21.03
CA GLN A 68 -2.42 -8.64 -21.53
C GLN A 68 -1.28 -9.10 -22.45
N ALA A 69 -0.74 -8.20 -23.27
CA ALA A 69 0.41 -8.51 -24.10
C ALA A 69 1.69 -8.74 -23.26
N ILE A 70 1.90 -7.95 -22.21
CA ILE A 70 3.00 -8.12 -21.26
C ILE A 70 2.85 -9.45 -20.50
N GLU A 71 1.67 -9.73 -19.97
CA GLU A 71 1.33 -10.98 -19.25
C GLU A 71 1.69 -12.21 -20.10
N LYS A 72 1.23 -12.22 -21.35
CA LYS A 72 1.54 -13.30 -22.31
C LYS A 72 3.03 -13.43 -22.59
N ALA A 73 3.75 -12.31 -22.73
CA ALA A 73 5.18 -12.32 -23.02
C ALA A 73 6.04 -12.78 -21.83
N VAL A 74 5.66 -12.37 -20.61
CA VAL A 74 6.35 -12.75 -19.36
C VAL A 74 6.01 -14.19 -18.93
N LYS A 75 4.95 -14.79 -19.49
CA LYS A 75 4.46 -16.14 -19.15
C LYS A 75 4.12 -16.28 -17.66
N ASN A 76 3.59 -15.21 -17.09
CA ASN A 76 3.06 -15.20 -15.73
C ASN A 76 1.58 -14.79 -15.79
N GLN A 77 0.77 -15.24 -14.85
CA GLN A 77 -0.63 -14.82 -14.76
C GLN A 77 -0.74 -13.61 -13.84
N PHE A 78 -1.42 -12.57 -14.32
CA PHE A 78 -1.68 -11.38 -13.53
C PHE A 78 -3.01 -11.52 -12.80
N GLU A 79 -3.02 -11.13 -11.54
CA GLU A 79 -4.25 -10.98 -10.79
C GLU A 79 -4.84 -9.59 -11.06
N TRP A 80 -6.09 -9.57 -11.54
CA TRP A 80 -6.80 -8.33 -11.86
C TRP A 80 -7.63 -7.91 -10.66
N GLN A 81 -7.09 -7.01 -9.84
CA GLN A 81 -7.81 -6.42 -8.71
C GLN A 81 -8.32 -5.00 -9.01
N GLY A 82 -9.44 -4.65 -8.38
CA GLY A 82 -9.93 -3.27 -8.32
C GLY A 82 -9.12 -2.43 -7.32
N ALA A 83 -9.35 -1.12 -7.32
CA ALA A 83 -8.80 -0.27 -6.27
C ALA A 83 -9.41 -0.64 -4.90
N PRO A 84 -8.63 -0.54 -3.81
CA PRO A 84 -9.17 -0.67 -2.45
C PRO A 84 -10.37 0.24 -2.25
N GLN A 85 -11.42 -0.29 -1.65
CA GLN A 85 -12.60 0.48 -1.27
C GLN A 85 -12.34 1.24 0.04
N PRO A 86 -13.11 2.30 0.34
CA PRO A 86 -12.94 3.03 1.60
C PRO A 86 -12.93 2.14 2.84
N ALA A 87 -13.78 1.11 2.88
CA ALA A 87 -13.82 0.14 3.97
C ALA A 87 -12.51 -0.66 4.12
N ASP A 88 -11.86 -1.01 3.01
CA ASP A 88 -10.57 -1.72 3.03
C ASP A 88 -9.48 -0.83 3.63
N ILE A 89 -9.50 0.47 3.28
CA ILE A 89 -8.55 1.46 3.81
C ILE A 89 -8.74 1.62 5.32
N VAL A 90 -9.99 1.78 5.79
CA VAL A 90 -10.28 1.87 7.23
C VAL A 90 -9.83 0.62 7.95
N SER A 91 -10.13 -0.57 7.42
CA SER A 91 -9.74 -1.84 8.02
C SER A 91 -8.21 -2.00 8.13
N ALA A 92 -7.48 -1.66 7.07
CA ALA A 92 -6.02 -1.71 7.07
C ALA A 92 -5.41 -0.69 8.05
N SER A 93 -5.93 0.53 8.09
CA SER A 93 -5.51 1.56 9.05
C SER A 93 -5.83 1.16 10.49
N CYS A 94 -7.00 0.57 10.74
CA CYS A 94 -7.37 0.05 12.06
C CYS A 94 -6.41 -1.05 12.50
N SER A 95 -6.04 -1.96 11.60
CA SER A 95 -5.09 -3.04 11.93
C SER A 95 -3.73 -2.48 12.36
N SER A 96 -3.23 -1.47 11.65
CA SER A 96 -1.97 -0.79 12.03
C SER A 96 -2.11 -0.05 13.36
N ALA A 97 -3.25 0.62 13.58
CA ALA A 97 -3.52 1.33 14.83
C ALA A 97 -3.58 0.38 16.04
N LEU A 98 -4.09 -0.84 15.88
CA LEU A 98 -4.10 -1.84 16.95
C LEU A 98 -2.68 -2.31 17.30
N GLU A 99 -1.84 -2.56 16.30
CA GLU A 99 -0.42 -2.88 16.53
C GLU A 99 0.29 -1.75 17.30
N ASP A 100 0.06 -0.49 16.90
CA ASP A 100 0.64 0.68 17.58
C ASP A 100 0.13 0.83 19.04
N ILE A 101 -1.14 0.48 19.30
CA ILE A 101 -1.71 0.50 20.65
C ILE A 101 -1.11 -0.61 21.52
N GLU A 102 -0.92 -1.82 20.97
CA GLU A 102 -0.30 -2.95 21.67
C GLU A 102 1.16 -2.66 22.06
N ASP A 103 1.90 -1.96 21.19
CA ASP A 103 3.28 -1.56 21.43
C ASP A 103 3.42 -0.33 22.35
N CYS A 104 2.31 0.30 22.76
CA CYS A 104 2.33 1.50 23.59
C CYS A 104 2.73 1.20 25.04
N SER A 105 3.77 1.90 25.52
CA SER A 105 4.26 1.74 26.89
C SER A 105 3.29 2.33 27.93
N ASP A 106 3.00 1.56 28.98
CA ASP A 106 2.18 1.97 30.11
C ASP A 106 2.73 3.19 30.90
N VAL A 107 4.01 3.52 30.72
CA VAL A 107 4.67 4.71 31.29
C VAL A 107 3.94 6.00 30.92
N VAL A 108 3.30 6.07 29.74
CA VAL A 108 2.57 7.28 29.33
C VAL A 108 1.13 7.34 29.85
N PHE A 109 0.60 6.26 30.40
CA PHE A 109 -0.81 6.19 30.81
C PHE A 109 -1.22 7.23 31.87
N PRO A 110 -0.39 7.58 32.88
CA PRO A 110 -0.74 8.61 33.84
C PRO A 110 -1.13 9.96 33.22
N TYR A 111 -0.56 10.32 32.06
CA TYR A 111 -0.89 11.58 31.37
C TYR A 111 -2.29 11.58 30.75
N PHE A 112 -2.88 10.41 30.53
CA PHE A 112 -4.17 10.25 29.86
C PHE A 112 -5.30 9.80 30.79
N ARG A 113 -5.02 9.41 32.04
CA ARG A 113 -6.02 8.81 32.95
C ARG A 113 -7.23 9.70 33.18
N GLU A 114 -7.03 11.00 33.42
CA GLU A 114 -8.14 11.92 33.70
C GLU A 114 -9.02 12.11 32.45
N ALA A 115 -8.40 12.35 31.29
CA ALA A 115 -9.12 12.49 30.02
C ALA A 115 -9.85 11.19 29.62
N ALA A 116 -9.22 10.04 29.84
CA ALA A 116 -9.83 8.73 29.59
C ALA A 116 -11.04 8.50 30.52
N ALA A 117 -10.92 8.82 31.81
CA ALA A 117 -12.04 8.69 32.75
C ALA A 117 -13.23 9.58 32.35
N GLN A 118 -12.96 10.82 31.91
CA GLN A 118 -13.98 11.71 31.39
C GLN A 118 -14.67 11.13 30.15
N LEU A 119 -13.88 10.64 29.19
CA LEU A 119 -14.42 10.06 27.95
C LEU A 119 -15.28 8.82 28.21
N LEU A 120 -14.85 7.95 29.15
CA LEU A 120 -15.60 6.77 29.56
C LEU A 120 -16.94 7.14 30.24
N GLN A 121 -16.98 8.24 30.99
CA GLN A 121 -18.22 8.75 31.60
C GLN A 121 -19.18 9.33 30.56
N ASP A 122 -18.66 10.04 29.56
CA ASP A 122 -19.49 10.77 28.60
C ASP A 122 -20.18 9.87 27.56
N MET A 123 -19.52 8.81 27.11
CA MET A 123 -20.03 7.96 26.02
C MET A 123 -19.97 6.45 26.27
N GLY A 124 -19.31 5.98 27.33
CA GLY A 124 -19.11 4.56 27.57
C GLY A 124 -17.83 4.01 26.91
N ALA A 125 -17.42 2.81 27.31
CA ALA A 125 -16.12 2.25 26.92
C ALA A 125 -16.04 1.87 25.44
N GLU A 126 -17.08 1.26 24.89
CA GLU A 126 -17.10 0.79 23.51
C GLU A 126 -17.12 1.96 22.52
N GLU A 127 -17.98 2.94 22.76
CA GLU A 127 -18.10 4.15 21.96
C GLU A 127 -16.84 5.02 22.06
N ALA A 128 -16.24 5.14 23.25
CA ALA A 128 -14.97 5.84 23.44
C ALA A 128 -13.84 5.22 22.61
N LEU A 129 -13.70 3.89 22.63
CA LEU A 129 -12.69 3.18 21.85
C LEU A 129 -12.95 3.30 20.34
N CYS A 130 -14.21 3.20 19.91
CA CYS A 130 -14.59 3.45 18.52
C CYS A 130 -14.21 4.87 18.06
N ALA A 131 -14.49 5.88 18.88
CA ALA A 131 -14.15 7.26 18.60
C ALA A 131 -12.63 7.48 18.54
N CYS A 132 -11.88 6.90 19.49
CA CYS A 132 -10.41 6.93 19.49
C CYS A 132 -9.82 6.29 18.24
N LEU A 133 -10.27 5.08 17.88
CA LEU A 133 -9.84 4.41 16.65
C LEU A 133 -10.16 5.28 15.43
N GLY A 134 -11.36 5.84 15.36
CA GLY A 134 -11.73 6.75 14.29
C GLY A 134 -10.80 7.97 14.16
N VAL A 135 -10.36 8.54 15.29
CA VAL A 135 -9.36 9.64 15.33
C VAL A 135 -7.99 9.15 14.86
N ILE A 136 -7.51 8.04 15.39
CA ILE A 136 -6.18 7.48 15.09
C ILE A 136 -6.07 7.12 13.60
N THR A 137 -7.10 6.51 13.03
CA THR A 137 -7.13 6.14 11.62
C THR A 137 -7.45 7.31 10.68
N GLY A 138 -7.71 8.51 11.24
CA GLY A 138 -8.02 9.71 10.46
C GLY A 138 -9.39 9.65 9.76
N THR A 139 -10.34 8.86 10.26
CA THR A 139 -11.67 8.65 9.66
C THR A 139 -12.76 9.50 10.32
N THR A 140 -12.38 10.59 11.01
CA THR A 140 -13.30 11.35 11.87
C THR A 140 -14.32 12.19 11.11
N ARG A 141 -14.03 12.67 9.90
CA ARG A 141 -14.95 13.37 8.97
C ARG A 141 -14.39 13.33 7.54
N PRO A 142 -15.21 13.36 6.48
CA PRO A 142 -14.75 13.57 5.10
C PRO A 142 -14.14 14.98 4.90
#